data_AF-A0A967IKN9-F1
#
_entry.id   AF-A0A967IKN9-F1
#
_cell.length_a   1.000
_cell.length_b   1.000
_cell.length_c   1.000
_cell.angle_alpha   90.00
_cell.angle_beta   90.00
_cell.angle_gamma   90.00
#
_symmetry.space_group_name_H-M   'P 1'
#
loop_
_entity.id
_entity.type
_entity.pdbx_description
1 polymer ?
#
loop_
_entity_poly.entity_id
_entity_poly.type
_entity_poly.pdbx_seq_one_letter_code
_entity_poly.pdbx_strand_id
1 'polypeptide(L)'
;HPAKEGGDRPVLFTDSKFHNIGLPNNRIIFDLVGAPFVDLGLGGALNDPREDGRFKTEHLRNIDLTPPYMHNGVLTDLWQVVHFYNTRDVLPHCDPALGNLDPGFATECWPEPEIPETMDSSFVGDLGLTFDEEMAIVEFMKTFTDDFTCP
;
A
#
# COMPACT_ATOMS: atom_id res chain seq x y z
N HIS A 1 14.61 14.14 16.46
CA HIS A 1 14.29 12.71 16.38
C HIS A 1 14.46 12.05 17.73
N PRO A 2 13.41 11.55 18.40
CA PRO A 2 13.62 10.78 19.61
C PRO A 2 13.95 9.33 19.21
N ALA A 3 15.23 9.10 18.89
CA ALA A 3 15.84 7.82 19.16
C ALA A 3 16.36 7.85 20.60
N LYS A 4 15.81 6.99 21.46
CA LYS A 4 16.39 6.37 22.67
C LYS A 4 15.26 5.58 23.33
N GLU A 5 15.32 4.27 23.50
CA GLU A 5 16.45 3.39 23.79
C GLU A 5 16.33 2.05 23.03
N GLY A 6 17.44 1.53 22.50
CA GLY A 6 17.52 0.15 22.01
C GLY A 6 18.10 -0.04 20.60
N GLY A 7 19.38 0.28 20.40
CA GLY A 7 20.17 -0.17 19.24
C GLY A 7 20.67 0.95 18.33
N ASP A 8 21.98 0.95 18.06
CA ASP A 8 22.75 1.93 17.27
C ASP A 8 22.43 1.88 15.75
N ARG A 9 21.24 1.39 15.37
CA ARG A 9 20.80 1.26 13.98
C ARG A 9 19.55 2.11 13.76
N PRO A 10 19.46 2.86 12.65
CA PRO A 10 18.25 3.59 12.32
C PRO A 10 17.06 2.63 12.24
N VAL A 11 15.95 2.96 12.89
CA VAL A 11 14.68 2.24 12.69
C VAL A 11 14.23 2.53 11.27
N LEU A 12 14.10 1.47 10.46
CA LEU A 12 13.72 1.58 9.04
C LEU A 12 12.22 1.35 8.80
N PHE A 13 11.46 0.97 9.85
CA PHE A 13 10.02 0.68 9.77
C PHE A 13 9.66 -0.35 8.68
N THR A 14 10.52 -1.37 8.51
CA THR A 14 10.30 -2.49 7.60
C THR A 14 10.80 -3.78 8.26
N ASP A 15 10.12 -4.89 8.01
CA ASP A 15 10.58 -6.22 8.38
C ASP A 15 11.39 -6.91 7.26
N SER A 16 11.57 -6.22 6.12
CA SER A 16 12.26 -6.68 4.92
C SER A 16 11.70 -7.98 4.31
N LYS A 17 10.46 -8.36 4.66
CA LYS A 17 9.78 -9.53 4.09
C LYS A 17 9.01 -9.17 2.83
N PHE A 18 8.41 -10.20 2.24
CA PHE A 18 7.61 -10.10 1.02
C PHE A 18 6.15 -10.42 1.33
N HIS A 19 5.27 -9.49 0.97
CA HIS A 19 3.84 -9.57 1.26
C HIS A 19 3.04 -9.26 0.01
N ASN A 20 1.94 -10.00 -0.16
CA ASN A 20 0.90 -9.65 -1.12
C ASN A 20 -0.26 -9.10 -0.30
N ILE A 21 -0.37 -7.77 -0.22
CA ILE A 21 -1.43 -7.11 0.56
C ILE A 21 -2.75 -6.97 -0.22
N GLY A 22 -2.84 -7.52 -1.44
CA GLY A 22 -4.04 -7.50 -2.26
C GLY A 22 -4.29 -6.20 -2.99
N LEU A 23 -3.22 -5.52 -3.42
CA LEU A 23 -3.39 -4.27 -4.19
C LEU A 23 -4.07 -4.54 -5.53
N PRO A 24 -4.92 -3.61 -5.98
CA PRO A 24 -5.47 -3.68 -7.32
C PRO A 24 -4.43 -3.29 -8.36
N ASN A 25 -4.74 -3.64 -9.61
CA ASN A 25 -4.02 -3.14 -10.78
C ASN A 25 -4.16 -1.62 -10.94
N ASN A 26 -3.13 -0.99 -11.50
CA ASN A 26 -3.20 0.42 -11.91
C ASN A 26 -3.60 0.55 -13.38
N ARG A 27 -4.88 0.81 -13.64
CA ARG A 27 -5.45 0.95 -14.99
C ARG A 27 -4.82 2.08 -15.79
N ILE A 28 -4.40 3.15 -15.13
CA ILE A 28 -3.71 4.28 -15.78
C ILE A 28 -2.44 3.77 -16.47
N ILE A 29 -1.68 2.88 -15.82
CA ILE A 29 -0.49 2.28 -16.42
C ILE A 29 -0.90 1.43 -17.62
N PHE A 30 -1.91 0.57 -17.50
CA PHE A 30 -2.35 -0.30 -18.61
C PHE A 30 -2.77 0.48 -19.85
N ASP A 31 -3.51 1.57 -19.66
CA ASP A 31 -3.93 2.42 -20.77
C ASP A 31 -2.73 3.14 -21.42
N LEU A 32 -1.67 3.46 -20.64
CA LEU A 32 -0.42 4.02 -21.15
C LEU A 32 0.43 2.98 -21.92
N VAL A 33 0.53 1.74 -21.43
CA VAL A 33 1.32 0.68 -22.11
C VAL A 33 0.52 -0.01 -23.22
N GLY A 34 -0.80 0.16 -23.26
CA GLY A 34 -1.71 -0.40 -24.25
C GLY A 34 -2.06 -1.87 -24.02
N ALA A 35 -1.72 -2.45 -22.87
CA ALA A 35 -2.07 -3.82 -22.51
C ALA A 35 -2.16 -3.99 -20.98
N PRO A 36 -3.11 -4.80 -20.49
CA PRO A 36 -3.04 -5.29 -19.11
C PRO A 36 -1.85 -6.23 -18.97
N PHE A 37 -1.15 -6.14 -17.85
CA PHE A 37 -0.14 -7.11 -17.44
C PHE A 37 -0.33 -7.42 -15.97
N VAL A 38 0.15 -8.59 -15.54
CA VAL A 38 0.17 -8.99 -14.12
C VAL A 38 1.62 -8.99 -13.66
N ASP A 39 1.94 -8.22 -12.63
CA ASP A 39 3.24 -8.22 -11.96
C ASP A 39 3.28 -9.33 -10.91
N LEU A 40 3.98 -10.41 -11.25
CA LEU A 40 4.12 -11.57 -10.36
C LEU A 40 5.04 -11.30 -9.15
N GLY A 41 5.74 -10.16 -9.09
CA GLY A 41 6.63 -9.82 -7.99
C GLY A 41 7.66 -10.92 -7.70
N LEU A 42 7.76 -11.35 -6.44
CA LEU A 42 8.68 -12.41 -6.02
C LEU A 42 8.44 -13.74 -6.75
N GLY A 43 7.18 -14.10 -7.02
CA GLY A 43 6.82 -15.34 -7.71
C GLY A 43 7.40 -15.43 -9.13
N GLY A 44 7.43 -14.32 -9.86
CA GLY A 44 8.10 -14.25 -11.16
C GLY A 44 9.62 -14.40 -11.07
N ALA A 45 10.24 -13.83 -10.03
CA ALA A 45 11.69 -13.93 -9.81
C ALA A 45 12.14 -15.35 -9.39
N LEU A 46 11.31 -16.05 -8.60
CA LEU A 46 11.57 -17.41 -8.13
C LEU A 46 11.02 -18.50 -9.05
N ASN A 47 10.13 -18.13 -9.98
CA ASN A 47 9.29 -19.05 -10.75
C ASN A 47 8.50 -20.01 -9.82
N ASP A 48 7.88 -19.44 -8.78
CA ASP A 48 7.09 -20.16 -7.77
C ASP A 48 5.72 -19.47 -7.58
N PRO A 49 4.62 -20.07 -8.07
CA PRO A 49 3.29 -19.46 -7.99
C PRO A 49 2.78 -19.20 -6.57
N ARG A 50 3.39 -19.79 -5.55
CA ARG A 50 3.02 -19.56 -4.14
C ARG A 50 3.49 -18.18 -3.64
N GLU A 51 4.41 -17.57 -4.37
CA GLU A 51 5.02 -16.28 -4.05
C GLU A 51 4.53 -15.15 -4.99
N ASP A 52 3.57 -15.45 -5.87
CA ASP A 52 3.02 -14.49 -6.83
C ASP A 52 2.44 -13.24 -6.13
N GLY A 53 2.68 -12.06 -6.70
CA GLY A 53 2.18 -10.79 -6.20
C GLY A 53 2.79 -10.34 -4.86
N ARG A 54 3.79 -11.07 -4.32
CA ARG A 54 4.48 -10.65 -3.10
C ARG A 54 5.57 -9.63 -3.45
N PHE A 55 5.50 -8.47 -2.80
CA PHE A 55 6.48 -7.39 -2.91
C PHE A 55 7.16 -7.16 -1.58
N LYS A 56 8.40 -6.69 -1.64
CA LYS A 56 9.18 -6.37 -0.45
C LYS A 56 8.53 -5.21 0.31
N THR A 57 8.45 -5.32 1.64
CA THR A 57 8.07 -4.18 2.50
C THR A 57 9.11 -3.07 2.40
N GLU A 58 8.77 -1.96 1.75
CA GLU A 58 9.63 -0.78 1.68
C GLU A 58 9.74 -0.07 3.04
N HIS A 59 10.82 0.69 3.24
CA HIS A 59 11.00 1.50 4.44
C HIS A 59 10.15 2.78 4.41
N LEU A 60 9.73 3.30 5.56
CA LEU A 60 8.87 4.49 5.65
C LEU A 60 9.60 5.82 5.85
N ARG A 61 10.94 5.83 5.78
CA ARG A 61 11.70 7.09 5.86
C ARG A 61 11.40 7.95 4.63
N ASN A 62 11.15 9.24 4.84
CA ASN A 62 10.79 10.21 3.78
C ASN A 62 9.52 9.87 3.01
N ILE A 63 8.63 9.05 3.58
CA ILE A 63 7.45 8.54 2.87
C ILE A 63 6.53 9.68 2.39
N ASP A 64 6.38 10.77 3.15
CA ASP A 64 5.56 11.92 2.76
C ASP A 64 6.06 12.64 1.49
N LEU A 65 7.31 12.42 1.10
CA LEU A 65 7.95 13.06 -0.06
C LEU A 65 7.96 12.19 -1.33
N THR A 66 7.43 10.97 -1.26
CA THR A 66 7.54 10.00 -2.36
C THR A 66 6.19 9.49 -2.90
N PRO A 67 5.17 10.35 -3.16
CA PRO A 67 4.02 9.91 -3.93
C PRO A 67 4.39 9.65 -5.41
N PRO A 68 3.65 8.79 -6.13
CA PRO A 68 2.59 7.92 -5.64
C PRO A 68 3.15 6.68 -4.90
N TYR A 69 2.27 5.97 -4.19
CA TYR A 69 2.61 4.89 -3.27
C TYR A 69 2.33 3.51 -3.83
N MET A 70 2.90 2.50 -3.16
CA MET A 70 2.87 1.08 -3.52
C MET A 70 3.73 0.73 -4.74
N HIS A 71 3.86 -0.57 -5.05
CA HIS A 71 4.75 -1.05 -6.11
C HIS A 71 4.34 -0.57 -7.52
N ASN A 72 3.04 -0.29 -7.72
CA ASN A 72 2.46 0.12 -9.00
C ASN A 72 1.94 1.58 -9.00
N GLY A 73 2.21 2.36 -7.94
CA GLY A 73 1.82 3.76 -7.87
C GLY A 73 0.30 4.02 -7.91
N VAL A 74 -0.54 3.03 -7.54
CA VAL A 74 -2.00 3.15 -7.67
C VAL A 74 -2.62 4.11 -6.66
N LEU A 75 -1.95 4.37 -5.52
CA LEU A 75 -2.42 5.28 -4.47
C LEU A 75 -1.64 6.59 -4.52
N THR A 76 -2.33 7.73 -4.44
CA THR A 76 -1.73 9.05 -4.68
C THR A 76 -1.35 9.82 -3.43
N ASP A 77 -1.90 9.47 -2.27
CA ASP A 77 -1.63 10.11 -0.99
C ASP A 77 -1.52 9.10 0.16
N LEU A 78 -0.91 9.52 1.28
CA LEU A 78 -0.69 8.66 2.45
C LEU A 78 -1.99 8.24 3.13
N TRP A 79 -3.04 9.05 3.06
CA TRP A 79 -4.32 8.70 3.67
C TRP A 79 -4.93 7.51 2.92
N GLN A 80 -4.91 7.49 1.58
CA GLN A 80 -5.34 6.32 0.80
C GLN A 80 -4.58 5.05 1.17
N VAL A 81 -3.28 5.14 1.48
CA VAL A 81 -2.49 4.00 1.97
C VAL A 81 -3.07 3.47 3.28
N VAL A 82 -3.23 4.35 4.28
CA VAL A 82 -3.78 3.95 5.59
C VAL A 82 -5.21 3.43 5.46
N HIS A 83 -6.03 4.11 4.66
CA HIS A 83 -7.41 3.74 4.41
C HIS A 83 -7.51 2.38 3.75
N PHE A 84 -6.64 2.07 2.77
CA PHE A 84 -6.56 0.73 2.17
C PHE A 84 -6.27 -0.34 3.23
N TYR A 85 -5.28 -0.12 4.09
CA TYR A 85 -5.01 -1.05 5.19
C TYR A 85 -6.19 -1.25 6.12
N ASN A 86 -6.96 -0.19 6.39
CA ASN A 86 -8.10 -0.21 7.28
C ASN A 86 -9.33 -0.89 6.67
N THR A 87 -9.61 -0.70 5.38
CA THR A 87 -10.93 -0.97 4.79
C THR A 87 -10.95 -1.90 3.58
N ARG A 88 -9.81 -2.46 3.13
CA ARG A 88 -9.73 -3.36 1.97
C ARG A 88 -10.81 -4.46 1.96
N ASP A 89 -11.09 -5.07 3.10
CA ASP A 89 -12.04 -6.19 3.23
C ASP A 89 -13.45 -5.75 3.66
N VAL A 90 -13.65 -4.44 3.89
CA VAL A 90 -14.92 -3.87 4.38
C VAL A 90 -15.64 -3.08 3.29
N LEU A 91 -14.92 -2.32 2.45
CA LEU A 91 -15.52 -1.60 1.35
C LEU A 91 -15.89 -2.55 0.19
N PRO A 92 -16.97 -2.24 -0.55
CA PRO A 92 -17.34 -3.02 -1.73
C PRO A 92 -16.29 -2.91 -2.85
N HIS A 93 -16.42 -3.79 -3.84
CA HIS A 93 -15.60 -3.71 -5.04
C HIS A 93 -16.08 -2.61 -5.99
N CYS A 94 -15.12 -1.89 -6.59
CA CYS A 94 -15.39 -0.87 -7.62
C CYS A 94 -15.95 -1.50 -8.90
N ASP A 95 -16.45 -0.68 -9.83
CA ASP A 95 -16.82 -1.16 -11.16
C ASP A 95 -15.60 -1.84 -11.83
N PRO A 96 -15.66 -3.14 -12.16
CA PRO A 96 -14.55 -3.85 -12.79
C PRO A 96 -14.11 -3.26 -14.14
N ALA A 97 -14.99 -2.53 -14.83
CA ALA A 97 -14.66 -1.85 -16.07
C ALA A 97 -13.80 -0.59 -15.86
N LEU A 98 -13.90 0.02 -14.68
CA LEU A 98 -13.20 1.26 -14.34
C LEU A 98 -11.96 1.01 -13.46
N GLY A 99 -12.02 0.05 -12.54
CA GLY A 99 -10.93 -0.21 -11.59
C GLY A 99 -10.60 1.04 -10.78
N ASN A 100 -9.33 1.47 -10.76
CA ASN A 100 -8.93 2.70 -10.08
C ASN A 100 -9.32 4.00 -10.82
N LEU A 101 -10.10 3.92 -11.90
CA LEU A 101 -10.75 5.07 -12.54
C LEU A 101 -12.19 5.28 -12.04
N ASP A 102 -12.69 4.41 -11.16
CA ASP A 102 -14.01 4.55 -10.54
C ASP A 102 -14.05 5.84 -9.67
N PRO A 103 -15.12 6.66 -9.74
CA PRO A 103 -15.24 7.85 -8.88
C PRO A 103 -15.20 7.57 -7.38
N GLY A 104 -15.56 6.35 -6.95
CA GLY A 104 -15.49 5.90 -5.57
C GLY A 104 -14.16 5.26 -5.18
N PHE A 105 -13.18 5.21 -6.08
CA PHE A 105 -11.88 4.60 -5.80
C PHE A 105 -11.22 5.24 -4.58
N ALA A 106 -10.80 4.38 -3.64
CA ALA A 106 -10.11 4.74 -2.41
C ALA A 106 -10.93 5.50 -1.36
N THR A 107 -12.24 5.65 -1.56
CA THR A 107 -13.16 6.30 -0.62
C THR A 107 -14.40 5.47 -0.34
N GLU A 108 -14.97 4.87 -1.38
CA GLU A 108 -16.23 4.11 -1.33
C GLU A 108 -16.03 2.66 -1.81
N CYS A 109 -14.95 2.38 -2.54
CA CYS A 109 -14.67 1.05 -3.06
C CYS A 109 -13.17 0.77 -3.28
N TRP A 110 -12.83 -0.52 -3.35
CA TRP A 110 -11.52 -1.01 -3.79
C TRP A 110 -11.68 -1.98 -4.97
N PRO A 111 -10.95 -1.81 -6.09
CA PRO A 111 -10.98 -2.80 -7.16
C PRO A 111 -10.47 -4.16 -6.66
N GLU A 112 -10.81 -5.22 -7.38
CA GLU A 112 -10.31 -6.57 -7.08
C GLU A 112 -8.78 -6.60 -7.02
N PRO A 113 -8.19 -7.37 -6.08
CA PRO A 113 -6.76 -7.61 -6.03
C PRO A 113 -6.23 -8.13 -7.38
N GLU A 114 -5.01 -7.72 -7.73
CA GLU A 114 -4.34 -8.20 -8.94
C GLU A 114 -4.10 -9.72 -8.89
N ILE A 115 -3.70 -10.24 -7.73
CA ILE A 115 -3.48 -11.67 -7.47
C ILE A 115 -4.12 -12.02 -6.12
N PRO A 116 -5.40 -12.42 -6.09
CA PRO A 116 -6.10 -12.76 -4.85
C PRO A 116 -5.66 -14.10 -4.23
N GLU A 117 -5.09 -15.02 -5.02
CA GLU A 117 -4.80 -16.40 -4.60
C GLU A 117 -3.79 -16.51 -3.47
N THR A 118 -2.85 -15.56 -3.40
CA THR A 118 -1.71 -15.54 -2.47
C THR A 118 -1.79 -14.38 -1.48
N MET A 119 -2.90 -13.64 -1.47
CA MET A 119 -3.10 -12.45 -0.65
C MET A 119 -3.05 -12.77 0.85
N ASP A 120 -2.34 -11.94 1.60
CA ASP A 120 -2.28 -11.99 3.05
C ASP A 120 -3.53 -11.30 3.65
N SER A 121 -4.33 -12.05 4.42
CA SER A 121 -5.55 -11.57 5.09
C SER A 121 -5.41 -11.38 6.61
N SER A 122 -4.19 -11.53 7.14
CA SER A 122 -3.98 -11.58 8.61
C SER A 122 -3.73 -10.22 9.28
N PHE A 123 -3.35 -9.19 8.53
CA PHE A 123 -2.94 -7.89 9.08
C PHE A 123 -3.44 -6.66 8.30
N VAL A 124 -4.32 -6.87 7.32
CA VAL A 124 -4.85 -5.83 6.42
C VAL A 124 -6.33 -6.12 6.21
N GLY A 125 -7.16 -5.09 6.16
CA GLY A 125 -8.46 -5.12 5.49
C GLY A 125 -9.68 -4.83 6.35
N ASP A 126 -9.60 -5.02 7.66
CA ASP A 126 -10.64 -4.60 8.62
C ASP A 126 -9.97 -4.26 9.96
N LEU A 127 -9.33 -3.08 10.03
CA LEU A 127 -8.63 -2.67 11.24
C LEU A 127 -9.54 -1.93 12.23
N GLY A 128 -10.77 -1.59 11.83
CA GLY A 128 -11.74 -0.90 12.66
C GLY A 128 -11.34 0.52 13.08
N LEU A 129 -10.41 1.14 12.35
CA LEU A 129 -9.95 2.50 12.65
C LEU A 129 -11.01 3.53 12.25
N THR A 130 -11.16 4.53 13.10
CA THR A 130 -11.92 5.74 12.80
C THR A 130 -11.12 6.67 11.89
N PHE A 131 -11.80 7.61 11.21
CA PHE A 131 -11.13 8.62 10.39
C PHE A 131 -10.07 9.42 11.16
N ASP A 132 -10.36 9.79 12.41
CA ASP A 132 -9.40 10.53 13.24
C ASP A 132 -8.14 9.69 13.56
N GLU A 133 -8.29 8.38 13.76
CA GLU A 133 -7.17 7.46 13.96
C GLU A 133 -6.35 7.27 12.67
N GLU A 134 -7.00 7.14 11.51
CA GLU A 134 -6.31 7.10 10.22
C GLU A 134 -5.47 8.37 10.02
N MET A 135 -6.05 9.54 10.28
CA MET A 135 -5.34 10.81 10.16
C MET A 135 -4.22 10.96 11.18
N ALA A 136 -4.39 10.46 12.41
CA ALA A 136 -3.31 10.44 13.40
C ALA A 136 -2.13 9.58 12.93
N ILE A 137 -2.38 8.45 12.26
CA ILE A 137 -1.33 7.61 11.66
C ILE A 137 -0.66 8.35 10.50
N VAL A 138 -1.41 9.02 9.64
CA VAL A 138 -0.86 9.85 8.55
C VAL A 138 0.07 10.93 9.11
N GLU A 139 -0.38 11.69 10.11
CA GLU A 139 0.44 12.73 10.75
C GLU A 139 1.67 12.13 11.44
N PHE A 140 1.56 10.94 12.04
CA PHE A 140 2.70 10.23 12.59
C PHE A 140 3.72 9.84 11.50
N MET A 141 3.27 9.33 10.35
CA MET A 141 4.16 8.97 9.23
C MET A 141 4.89 10.18 8.64
N LYS A 142 4.27 11.36 8.61
CA LYS A 142 4.91 12.61 8.16
C LYS A 142 6.12 12.99 9.01
N THR A 143 6.15 12.57 10.28
CA THR A 143 7.31 12.80 11.16
C THR A 143 8.56 12.00 10.75
N PHE A 144 8.44 11.06 9.81
CA PHE A 144 9.56 10.26 9.29
C PHE A 144 10.33 10.93 8.16
N THR A 145 9.95 12.16 7.80
CA THR A 145 10.70 13.01 6.88
C THR A 145 11.97 13.51 7.57
N ASP A 146 13.10 13.37 6.89
CA ASP A 146 14.37 13.91 7.35
C ASP A 146 14.23 15.44 7.51
N ASP A 147 14.88 16.02 8.53
CA ASP A 147 14.77 17.43 8.91
C ASP A 147 13.36 17.92 9.32
N PHE A 148 12.42 17.01 9.62
CA PHE A 148 11.09 17.39 10.12
C PHE A 148 11.18 18.28 11.37
N THR A 149 10.63 19.50 11.25
CA THR A 149 10.39 20.43 12.37
C THR A 149 8.90 20.49 12.67
N CYS A 150 8.51 20.36 13.93
CA CYS A 150 7.13 20.54 14.34
C CYS A 150 6.66 21.96 13.95
N PRO A 151 5.51 22.10 13.27
CA PRO A 151 4.92 23.41 13.00
C PRO A 151 4.53 24.16 14.29
#